data_AF-A0A5D2P8I6-F1
#
_entry.id   AF-A0A5D2P8I6-F1
#
_cell.length_a   1.000
_cell.length_b   1.000
_cell.length_c   1.000
_cell.angle_alpha   90.00
_cell.angle_beta   90.00
_cell.angle_gamma   90.00
#
_symmetry.space_group_name_H-M   'P 1'
#
loop_
_entity.id
_entity.type
_entity.pdbx_description
1 polymer ?
#
loop_
_entity_poly.entity_id
_entity_poly.type
_entity_poly.pdbx_seq_one_letter_code
_entity_poly.pdbx_strand_id
1 'polypeptide(L)'
;MASSNVGCSLKIYEAANYVSPAAGGGGGCAVIQMRIKLRYQLFVKAYDVEFLVEEIITPEFVTAVSVPLGSFLSGFSVMIVSKVLADLKVDAKVIEYSSPKIAKFVVDMAKRWGAAVSDFMTVAEISINKTDYIREKEFDRISMTLSSKAKSSLMI
;
A
#
# COMPACT_ATOMS: atom_id res chain seq x y z
N MET A 1 10.87 18.61 -10.94
CA MET A 1 10.54 17.30 -10.34
C MET A 1 9.03 17.17 -10.36
N ALA A 2 8.48 16.09 -10.94
CA ALA A 2 7.04 15.85 -10.94
C ALA A 2 6.57 15.72 -9.48
N SER A 3 5.63 16.56 -9.04
CA SER A 3 5.01 16.40 -7.73
C SER A 3 3.99 15.27 -7.84
N SER A 4 4.28 14.14 -7.22
CA SER A 4 3.33 13.04 -7.08
C SER A 4 2.46 13.27 -5.84
N ASN A 5 1.15 13.12 -6.00
CA ASN A 5 0.21 13.07 -4.89
C ASN A 5 -0.08 11.61 -4.56
N VAL A 6 0.11 11.23 -3.30
CA VAL A 6 -0.15 9.86 -2.83
C VAL A 6 -1.22 9.91 -1.75
N GLY A 7 -2.37 9.33 -2.04
CA GLY A 7 -3.48 9.10 -1.12
C GLY A 7 -3.51 7.65 -0.65
N CYS A 8 -4.01 7.44 0.58
CA CYS A 8 -4.14 6.13 1.19
C CYS A 8 -5.49 5.98 1.89
N SER A 9 -6.14 4.83 1.72
CA SER A 9 -7.27 4.39 2.52
C SER A 9 -6.97 3.02 3.12
N LEU A 10 -7.40 2.82 4.37
CA LEU A 10 -7.08 1.64 5.16
C LEU A 10 -8.34 1.09 5.81
N LYS A 11 -8.63 -0.18 5.59
CA LYS A 11 -9.66 -0.94 6.32
C LYS A 11 -8.98 -2.07 7.06
N ILE A 12 -9.33 -2.25 8.34
CA ILE A 12 -8.76 -3.31 9.18
C ILE A 12 -9.91 -4.04 9.87
N TYR A 13 -9.90 -5.36 9.82
CA TYR A 13 -10.91 -6.21 10.45
C TYR A 13 -10.33 -7.57 10.85
N GLU A 14 -11.06 -8.27 11.71
CA GLU A 14 -10.79 -9.65 12.06
C GLU A 14 -11.36 -10.61 11.01
N ALA A 15 -10.59 -11.65 10.65
CA ALA A 15 -11.09 -12.70 9.77
C ALA A 15 -12.03 -13.65 10.52
N ALA A 16 -13.29 -13.73 10.07
CA ALA A 16 -14.36 -14.47 10.77
C ALA A 16 -14.19 -16.01 10.81
N ASN A 17 -13.31 -16.60 9.98
CA ASN A 17 -13.18 -18.06 9.83
C ASN A 17 -11.71 -18.52 9.79
N TYR A 18 -10.81 -17.85 10.52
CA TYR A 18 -9.42 -18.27 10.54
C TYR A 18 -9.25 -19.57 11.33
N VAL A 19 -8.82 -20.63 10.65
CA VAL A 19 -8.45 -21.91 11.26
C VAL A 19 -6.94 -21.94 11.32
N SER A 20 -6.38 -21.90 12.55
CA SER A 20 -4.94 -22.00 12.78
C SER A 20 -4.38 -23.28 12.13
N PRO A 21 -3.33 -23.18 11.29
CA PRO A 21 -2.63 -24.35 10.79
C PRO A 21 -1.76 -24.93 11.93
N ALA A 22 -2.33 -25.90 12.64
CA ALA A 22 -1.68 -26.81 13.58
C ALA A 22 -1.08 -26.19 14.86
N ALA A 23 -1.81 -26.42 15.96
CA ALA A 23 -1.29 -26.39 17.32
C ALA A 23 -0.15 -27.41 17.49
N GLY A 24 1.07 -26.91 17.63
CA GLY A 24 2.28 -27.72 17.82
C GLY A 24 3.40 -26.91 18.47
N GLY A 25 3.07 -26.09 19.47
CA GLY A 25 4.05 -25.28 20.20
C GLY A 25 3.33 -24.24 21.04
N GLY A 26 3.52 -24.27 22.36
CA GLY A 26 2.91 -23.31 23.27
C GLY A 26 3.38 -21.88 22.97
N GLY A 27 2.55 -21.11 22.28
CA GLY A 27 2.80 -19.71 21.95
C GLY A 27 1.97 -19.31 20.75
N GLY A 28 0.75 -18.82 20.98
CA GLY A 28 -0.10 -18.39 19.88
C GLY A 28 0.54 -17.25 19.08
N CYS A 29 0.10 -17.09 17.83
CA CYS A 29 0.55 -16.09 16.89
C CYS A 29 -0.64 -15.28 16.37
N ALA A 30 -0.43 -13.98 16.16
CA ALA A 30 -1.37 -13.20 15.36
C ALA A 30 -0.89 -13.18 13.91
N VAL A 31 -1.75 -13.55 12.97
CA VAL A 31 -1.47 -13.41 11.55
C VAL A 31 -2.02 -12.07 11.06
N ILE A 32 -1.21 -11.30 10.35
CA ILE A 32 -1.62 -10.07 9.67
C ILE A 32 -1.58 -10.33 8.18
N GLN A 33 -2.74 -10.44 7.55
CA GLN A 33 -2.85 -10.47 6.10
C GLN A 33 -3.01 -9.05 5.57
N MET A 34 -2.10 -8.64 4.70
CA MET A 34 -2.15 -7.36 4.01
C MET A 34 -2.64 -7.60 2.59
N ARG A 35 -3.66 -6.86 2.19
CA ARG A 35 -4.22 -6.83 0.84
C ARG A 35 -4.02 -5.44 0.27
N ILE A 36 -3.23 -5.30 -0.78
CA ILE A 36 -2.80 -4.02 -1.30
C ILE A 36 -3.38 -3.84 -2.70
N LYS A 37 -4.04 -2.70 -2.92
CA LYS A 37 -4.54 -2.26 -4.22
C LYS A 37 -3.91 -0.92 -4.57
N LEU A 38 -3.34 -0.81 -5.77
CA LEU A 38 -2.79 0.43 -6.28
C LEU A 38 -3.62 0.92 -7.46
N ARG A 39 -4.07 2.17 -7.36
CA ARG A 39 -4.61 2.94 -8.47
C ARG A 39 -3.58 4.00 -8.83
N TYR A 40 -3.10 3.98 -10.07
CA TYR A 40 -2.20 4.98 -10.62
C TYR A 40 -2.94 5.83 -11.65
N GLN A 41 -2.77 7.14 -11.57
CA GLN A 41 -3.37 8.09 -12.51
C GLN A 41 -2.31 9.09 -12.97
N LEU A 42 -2.18 9.27 -14.28
CA LEU A 42 -1.31 10.27 -14.88
C LEU A 42 -2.16 11.37 -15.53
N PHE A 43 -2.00 12.60 -15.06
CA PHE A 43 -2.67 13.76 -15.64
C PHE A 43 -1.68 14.65 -16.37
N VAL A 44 -2.13 15.28 -17.45
CA VAL A 44 -1.50 16.50 -17.97
C VAL A 44 -2.23 17.68 -17.34
N LYS A 45 -1.47 18.60 -16.77
CA LYS A 45 -1.97 19.87 -16.23
C LYS A 45 -1.18 21.02 -16.84
N ALA A 46 -1.75 21.61 -17.88
CA ALA A 46 -1.10 22.65 -18.65
C ALA A 46 -2.12 23.65 -19.21
N TYR A 47 -1.78 24.94 -19.22
CA TYR A 47 -2.59 26.00 -19.82
C TYR A 47 -4.01 26.05 -19.26
N ASP A 48 -4.13 25.89 -17.93
CA ASP A 48 -5.40 25.80 -17.19
C ASP A 48 -6.32 24.62 -17.60
N VAL A 49 -5.80 23.65 -18.36
CA VAL A 49 -6.49 22.42 -18.71
C VAL A 49 -5.90 21.25 -17.93
N GLU A 50 -6.77 20.38 -17.42
CA GLU A 50 -6.40 19.13 -16.75
C GLU A 50 -7.13 17.97 -17.42
N PHE A 51 -6.37 16.98 -17.92
CA PHE A 51 -6.96 15.77 -18.50
C PHE A 51 -6.16 14.52 -18.12
N LEU A 52 -6.89 13.42 -17.98
CA LEU A 52 -6.34 12.10 -17.65
C LEU A 52 -5.72 11.48 -18.91
N VAL A 53 -4.44 11.14 -18.84
CA VAL A 53 -3.72 10.44 -19.90
C VAL A 53 -3.86 8.94 -19.75
N GLU A 54 -3.62 8.46 -18.53
CA GLU A 54 -3.55 7.04 -18.24
C GLU A 54 -4.05 6.75 -16.84
N GLU A 55 -4.78 5.65 -16.72
CA GLU A 55 -5.22 5.08 -15.46
C GLU A 55 -4.91 3.59 -15.43
N ILE A 56 -4.16 3.17 -14.41
CA ILE A 56 -3.80 1.78 -14.17
C ILE A 56 -4.34 1.36 -12.81
N ILE A 57 -5.12 0.29 -12.79
CA ILE A 57 -5.58 -0.35 -11.55
C ILE A 57 -4.85 -1.69 -11.47
N THR A 58 -3.98 -1.84 -10.48
CA THR A 58 -3.26 -3.10 -10.29
C THR A 58 -4.20 -4.18 -9.75
N PRO A 59 -3.93 -5.46 -10.05
CA PRO A 59 -4.51 -6.57 -9.30
C PRO A 59 -4.25 -6.41 -7.79
N GLU A 60 -5.12 -7.01 -6.98
CA GLU A 60 -4.91 -7.06 -5.53
C GLU A 60 -3.70 -7.94 -5.21
N PHE A 61 -2.74 -7.36 -4.50
CA PHE A 61 -1.58 -8.08 -3.99
C PHE A 61 -1.85 -8.53 -2.55
N VAL A 62 -1.65 -9.81 -2.25
CA VAL A 62 -1.93 -10.37 -0.92
C VAL A 62 -0.66 -10.95 -0.32
N THR A 63 -0.34 -10.55 0.90
CA THR A 63 0.74 -11.13 1.71
C THR A 63 0.27 -11.37 3.14
N ALA A 64 0.96 -12.21 3.89
CA ALA A 64 0.69 -12.43 5.30
C ALA A 64 1.99 -12.51 6.11
N VAL A 65 1.95 -12.01 7.35
CA VAL A 65 3.04 -12.09 8.31
C VAL A 65 2.53 -12.54 9.67
N SER A 66 3.26 -13.44 10.32
CA SER A 66 2.96 -13.88 11.68
C SER A 66 3.71 -13.03 12.70
N VAL A 67 2.99 -12.56 13.72
CA VAL A 67 3.51 -11.78 14.85
C VAL A 67 3.35 -12.62 16.12
N PRO A 68 4.44 -12.97 16.81
CA PRO A 68 4.37 -13.77 18.04
C PRO A 68 3.59 -13.05 19.16
N LEU A 69 2.67 -13.76 19.84
CA LEU A 69 1.84 -13.15 20.90
C LEU A 69 2.67 -12.69 22.12
N GLY A 70 3.78 -13.38 22.42
CA GLY A 70 4.69 -12.99 23.50
C GLY A 70 5.41 -11.66 23.27
N SER A 71 5.35 -11.10 22.05
CA SER A 71 6.10 -9.91 21.63
C SER A 71 5.21 -8.69 21.36
N PHE A 72 3.97 -8.65 21.87
CA PHE A 72 3.00 -7.55 21.67
C PHE A 72 3.34 -6.24 22.41
N LEU A 73 4.57 -5.76 22.24
CA LEU A 73 4.91 -4.36 22.40
C LEU A 73 4.49 -3.64 21.12
N SER A 74 3.71 -2.55 21.25
CA SER A 74 3.18 -1.79 20.11
C SER A 74 4.28 -1.38 19.13
N GLY A 75 5.46 -1.00 19.61
CA GLY A 75 6.61 -0.66 18.78
C GLY A 75 7.16 -1.82 17.94
N PHE A 76 7.18 -3.04 18.49
CA PHE A 76 7.65 -4.22 17.76
C PHE A 76 6.70 -4.61 16.63
N SER A 77 5.38 -4.52 16.89
CA SER A 77 4.36 -4.76 15.87
C SER A 77 4.43 -3.73 14.73
N VAL A 78 4.66 -2.45 15.05
CA VAL A 78 4.87 -1.41 14.02
C VAL A 78 6.10 -1.71 13.17
N MET A 79 7.21 -2.11 13.78
CA MET A 79 8.43 -2.44 13.06
C MET A 79 8.22 -3.59 12.06
N ILE A 80 7.53 -4.66 12.46
CA ILE A 80 7.22 -5.80 11.57
C ILE A 80 6.37 -5.33 10.39
N VAL A 81 5.25 -4.62 10.65
CA VAL A 81 4.35 -4.17 9.57
C VAL A 81 5.08 -3.22 8.62
N SER A 82 5.84 -2.26 9.16
CA SER A 82 6.62 -1.33 8.34
C SER A 82 7.66 -2.02 7.48
N LYS A 83 8.36 -3.02 8.03
CA LYS A 83 9.35 -3.79 7.27
C LYS A 83 8.69 -4.52 6.10
N VAL A 84 7.59 -5.23 6.34
CA VAL A 84 6.88 -5.96 5.27
C VAL A 84 6.40 -5.01 4.18
N LEU A 85 5.81 -3.87 4.54
CA LEU A 85 5.36 -2.89 3.53
C LEU A 85 6.55 -2.28 2.77
N ALA A 86 7.68 -2.04 3.43
CA ALA A 86 8.90 -1.54 2.79
C ALA A 86 9.50 -2.56 1.81
N ASP A 87 9.53 -3.85 2.18
CA ASP A 87 9.99 -4.94 1.31
C ASP A 87 9.12 -5.07 0.05
N LEU A 88 7.83 -4.73 0.16
CA LEU A 88 6.88 -4.63 -0.95
C LEU A 88 6.99 -3.32 -1.75
N LYS A 89 7.96 -2.46 -1.43
CA LYS A 89 8.19 -1.15 -2.06
C LYS A 89 6.96 -0.23 -2.02
N VAL A 90 6.17 -0.33 -0.94
CA VAL A 90 5.07 0.59 -0.68
C VAL A 90 5.61 1.99 -0.40
N ASP A 91 4.89 3.03 -0.83
CA ASP A 91 5.29 4.42 -0.61
C ASP A 91 5.48 4.73 0.88
N ALA A 92 6.55 5.45 1.25
CA ALA A 92 6.89 5.74 2.64
C ALA A 92 5.75 6.42 3.40
N LYS A 93 4.97 7.31 2.77
CA LYS A 93 3.84 7.99 3.40
C LYS A 93 2.72 7.02 3.75
N VAL A 94 2.51 6.01 2.91
CA VAL A 94 1.52 4.94 3.15
C VAL A 94 1.96 4.08 4.32
N ILE A 95 3.26 3.79 4.43
CA ILE A 95 3.85 3.03 5.54
C ILE A 95 3.68 3.79 6.87
N GLU A 96 4.07 5.06 6.91
CA GLU A 96 3.95 5.92 8.09
C GLU A 96 2.50 6.03 8.58
N TYR A 97 1.55 6.12 7.65
CA TYR A 97 0.13 6.17 7.96
C TYR A 97 -0.46 4.82 8.43
N SER A 98 -0.09 3.72 7.76
CA SER A 98 -0.78 2.43 7.90
C SER A 98 -0.22 1.57 9.03
N SER A 99 1.11 1.50 9.16
CA SER A 99 1.75 0.59 10.12
C SER A 99 1.31 0.80 11.56
N PRO A 100 1.24 2.04 12.10
CA PRO A 100 0.79 2.27 13.47
C PRO A 100 -0.66 1.82 13.71
N LYS A 101 -1.54 1.98 12.71
CA LYS A 101 -2.96 1.63 12.83
C LYS A 101 -3.17 0.12 12.80
N ILE A 102 -2.48 -0.58 11.88
CA ILE A 102 -2.51 -2.04 11.79
C ILE A 102 -1.95 -2.63 13.08
N ALA A 103 -0.76 -2.19 13.51
CA ALA A 103 -0.13 -2.68 14.73
C ALA A 103 -1.01 -2.47 15.97
N LYS A 104 -1.60 -1.28 16.11
CA LYS A 104 -2.52 -0.99 17.22
C LYS A 104 -3.73 -1.92 17.21
N PHE A 105 -4.35 -2.14 16.05
CA PHE A 105 -5.50 -3.03 15.95
C PHE A 105 -5.14 -4.45 16.41
N VAL A 106 -4.00 -4.99 15.96
CA VAL A 106 -3.55 -6.34 16.32
C VAL A 106 -3.25 -6.44 17.83
N VAL A 107 -2.62 -5.43 18.42
CA VAL A 107 -2.41 -5.36 19.88
C VAL A 107 -3.73 -5.32 20.64
N ASP A 108 -4.69 -4.50 20.19
CA ASP A 108 -6.01 -4.38 20.82
C ASP A 108 -6.84 -5.66 20.67
N MET A 109 -6.63 -6.41 19.58
CA MET A 109 -7.17 -7.76 19.41
C MET A 109 -6.56 -8.73 20.40
N ALA A 110 -5.23 -8.82 20.48
CA ALA A 110 -4.54 -9.71 21.41
C ALA A 110 -4.98 -9.48 22.87
N LYS A 111 -5.16 -8.21 23.27
CA LYS A 111 -5.67 -7.86 24.60
C LYS A 111 -7.11 -8.32 24.85
N ARG A 112 -7.99 -8.21 23.85
CA ARG A 112 -9.41 -8.59 23.95
C ARG A 112 -9.60 -10.10 24.10
N TRP A 113 -8.82 -10.87 23.34
CA TRP A 113 -8.93 -12.32 23.29
C TRP A 113 -8.20 -13.00 24.47
N GLY A 114 -7.23 -12.32 25.09
CA GLY A 114 -6.48 -12.84 26.24
C GLY A 114 -5.54 -13.99 25.86
N ALA A 115 -4.76 -14.50 26.83
CA ALA A 115 -3.76 -15.55 26.62
C ALA A 115 -4.34 -16.93 26.23
N ALA A 116 -5.68 -17.06 26.18
CA ALA A 116 -6.39 -18.32 26.00
C ALA A 116 -6.76 -18.65 24.55
N VAL A 117 -6.53 -17.73 23.60
CA VAL A 117 -7.04 -17.86 22.24
C VAL A 117 -5.93 -18.31 21.31
N SER A 118 -6.16 -19.48 20.73
CA SER A 118 -5.50 -20.02 19.53
C SER A 118 -5.46 -18.95 18.45
N ASP A 119 -4.34 -18.84 17.73
CA ASP A 119 -4.03 -17.88 16.69
C ASP A 119 -5.23 -17.16 16.04
N PHE A 120 -5.17 -15.83 15.97
CA PHE A 120 -6.17 -15.03 15.27
C PHE A 120 -5.57 -14.35 14.04
N MET A 121 -6.42 -14.00 13.07
CA MET A 121 -6.01 -13.34 11.84
C MET A 121 -6.67 -11.98 11.71
N THR A 122 -5.83 -10.96 11.52
CA THR A 122 -6.24 -9.60 11.14
C THR A 122 -6.03 -9.43 9.63
N VAL A 123 -7.03 -8.88 8.95
CA VAL A 123 -6.93 -8.46 7.55
C VAL A 123 -6.81 -6.94 7.50
N ALA A 124 -5.79 -6.45 6.79
CA ALA A 124 -5.57 -5.05 6.51
C ALA A 124 -5.64 -4.82 4.99
N GLU A 125 -6.68 -4.13 4.55
CA GLU A 125 -6.85 -3.72 3.16
C GLU A 125 -6.30 -2.30 2.99
N ILE A 126 -5.25 -2.17 2.19
CA ILE A 126 -4.52 -0.94 1.91
C ILE A 126 -4.83 -0.55 0.46
N SER A 127 -5.58 0.53 0.28
CA SER A 127 -5.86 1.10 -1.03
C SER A 127 -5.02 2.35 -1.22
N ILE A 128 -4.13 2.33 -2.21
CA ILE A 128 -3.20 3.41 -2.53
C ILE A 128 -3.67 4.07 -3.81
N ASN A 129 -3.84 5.39 -3.80
CA ASN A 129 -4.06 6.17 -5.00
C ASN A 129 -2.85 7.06 -5.25
N LYS A 130 -2.17 6.87 -6.38
CA LYS A 130 -1.02 7.67 -6.78
C LYS A 130 -1.38 8.47 -8.02
N THR A 131 -1.26 9.78 -7.92
CA THR A 131 -1.54 10.72 -9.00
C THR A 131 -0.27 11.49 -9.36
N ASP A 132 0.18 11.34 -10.60
CA ASP A 132 1.31 12.07 -11.14
C ASP A 132 0.84 13.11 -12.17
N TYR A 133 1.63 14.17 -12.33
CA TYR A 133 1.31 15.29 -13.20
C TYR A 133 2.46 15.59 -14.17
N ILE A 134 2.13 15.62 -15.47
CA ILE A 134 2.92 16.29 -16.50
C ILE A 134 2.51 17.76 -16.47
N ARG A 135 3.41 18.62 -15.99
CA ARG A 135 3.20 20.07 -15.93
C ARG A 135 3.66 20.73 -17.24
N GLU A 136 3.17 21.94 -17.50
CA GLU A 136 3.44 22.76 -18.70
C GLU A 136 4.84 22.61 -19.28
N LYS A 137 5.89 22.88 -18.49
CA LYS A 137 7.27 22.80 -18.98
C LYS A 137 7.64 21.44 -19.57
N GLU A 138 7.18 20.35 -18.96
CA GLU A 138 7.45 19.00 -19.47
C GLU A 138 6.53 18.68 -20.65
N PHE A 139 5.29 19.14 -20.61
CA PHE A 139 4.36 19.02 -21.73
C PHE A 139 4.89 19.71 -23.00
N ASP A 140 5.44 20.93 -22.89
CA ASP A 140 6.04 21.67 -24.00
C ASP A 140 7.25 20.95 -24.57
N ARG A 141 8.11 20.44 -23.68
CA ARG A 141 9.29 19.66 -24.07
C ARG A 141 8.90 18.41 -24.86
N ILE A 142 7.89 17.68 -24.38
CA ILE A 142 7.36 16.49 -25.07
C ILE A 142 6.78 16.90 -26.43
N SER A 143 5.96 17.96 -26.47
CA SER A 143 5.31 18.45 -27.68
C SER A 143 6.32 18.88 -28.76
N MET A 144 7.37 19.63 -28.39
CA MET A 144 8.44 20.00 -29.31
C MET A 144 9.19 18.78 -29.85
N THR A 145 9.47 17.80 -28.99
CA THR A 145 10.19 16.57 -29.36
C THR A 145 9.38 15.70 -30.32
N LEU A 146 8.06 15.59 -30.11
CA LEU A 146 7.17 14.87 -31.01
C LEU A 146 7.04 15.58 -32.35
N SER A 147 6.93 16.91 -32.34
CA SER A 147 6.82 17.73 -33.55
C SER A 147 8.08 17.65 -34.43
N SER A 148 9.27 17.65 -33.83
CA SER A 148 10.52 17.51 -34.57
C SER A 148 10.69 16.12 -35.17
N LYS A 149 10.31 15.05 -34.44
CA LYS A 149 10.31 13.68 -34.96
C LYS A 149 9.32 13.49 -36.11
N ALA A 150 8.11 14.01 -36.00
CA ALA A 150 7.10 13.92 -37.04
C ALA A 150 7.57 14.58 -38.36
N LYS A 151 8.22 15.75 -38.27
CA LYS A 151 8.80 16.42 -39.44
C LYS A 151 9.93 15.62 -40.10
N SER A 152 10.76 14.94 -39.30
CA SER A 152 11.84 14.08 -39.80
C SER A 152 11.30 12.85 -40.54
N SER A 153 10.23 12.23 -40.04
CA SER A 153 9.62 11.04 -40.67
C SER A 153 8.86 11.31 -41.97
N LEU A 154 8.48 12.56 -42.24
CA LEU A 154 7.80 12.99 -43.48
C LEU A 154 8.79 13.40 -44.60
N MET A 155 10.09 13.45 -44.32
CA MET A 155 11.15 13.80 -45.28
C MET A 155 11.88 12.57 -45.85
N ILE A 156 11.38 11.36 -45.59
CA ILE A 156 11.83 10.09 -46.18
C ILE A 156 10.77 9.63 -47.17
#